data_AF-A0A6L9H6W1-F1
#
_entry.id   AF-A0A6L9H6W1-F1
#
_cell.length_a   1.000
_cell.length_b   1.000
_cell.length_c   1.000
_cell.angle_alpha   90.00
_cell.angle_beta   90.00
_cell.angle_gamma   90.00
#
_symmetry.space_group_name_H-M   'P 1'
#
loop_
_entity.id
_entity.type
_entity.pdbx_description
1 polymer ?
#
loop_
_entity_poly.entity_id
_entity_poly.type
_entity_poly.pdbx_seq_one_letter_code
_entity_poly.pdbx_strand_id
1 'polypeptide(L)'
;MRFDTAILLLIQIHFITTNGYKWYLCKKQLNGLSSYKGRVTAKITALREGLVLMHWKEESKCYPTFEYMIGDTPFKQESSWGYTSSSCMFIDKKVLLHYDEEKPDRFVPAQDERMLKKDASVSEIWTIVFIILFVGTWIICV
;
A
#
# COMPACT_ATOMS: atom_id res chain seq x y z
N MET A 1 38.02 2.61 -14.12
CA MET A 1 37.27 3.81 -13.69
C MET A 1 36.01 4.10 -14.49
N ARG A 2 35.92 3.92 -15.83
CA ARG A 2 34.66 4.14 -16.59
C ARG A 2 33.61 3.01 -16.47
N PHE A 3 34.02 1.78 -16.15
CA PHE A 3 33.09 0.66 -15.99
C PHE A 3 32.29 0.75 -14.68
N ASP A 4 32.92 1.25 -13.62
CA ASP A 4 32.32 1.35 -12.29
C ASP A 4 31.20 2.41 -12.24
N THR A 5 31.38 3.53 -12.98
CA THR A 5 30.38 4.61 -13.05
C THR A 5 29.15 4.22 -13.86
N ALA A 6 29.31 3.43 -14.94
CA ALA A 6 28.18 2.92 -15.72
C ALA A 6 27.30 1.96 -14.90
N ILE A 7 27.90 1.08 -14.10
CA ILE A 7 27.18 0.18 -13.19
C ILE A 7 26.43 0.99 -12.12
N LEU A 8 27.07 2.01 -11.55
CA LEU A 8 26.45 2.86 -10.54
C LEU A 8 25.22 3.63 -11.08
N LEU A 9 25.30 4.14 -12.31
CA LEU A 9 24.19 4.81 -12.99
C LEU A 9 23.02 3.85 -13.25
N LEU A 10 23.30 2.61 -13.69
CA LEU A 10 22.26 1.59 -13.88
C LEU A 10 21.55 1.23 -12.57
N ILE A 11 22.30 1.11 -11.48
CA ILE A 11 21.74 0.87 -10.13
C ILE A 11 20.82 2.03 -9.73
N GLN A 12 21.26 3.28 -9.89
CA GLN A 12 20.45 4.46 -9.57
C GLN A 12 19.17 4.52 -10.41
N ILE A 13 19.24 4.28 -11.73
CA ILE A 13 18.06 4.23 -12.61
C ILE A 13 17.08 3.15 -12.15
N HIS A 14 17.58 1.97 -11.77
CA HIS A 14 16.74 0.89 -11.26
C HIS A 14 16.02 1.29 -9.95
N PHE A 15 16.70 1.97 -9.03
CA PHE A 15 16.09 2.45 -7.79
C PHE A 15 15.07 3.56 -8.04
N ILE A 16 15.34 4.52 -8.94
CA ILE A 16 14.40 5.58 -9.32
C ILE A 16 13.14 4.98 -9.93
N THR A 17 13.29 4.06 -10.88
CA THR A 17 12.13 3.44 -11.57
C THR A 17 11.29 2.59 -10.62
N THR A 18 11.92 1.81 -9.75
CA THR A 18 11.21 0.94 -8.80
C THR A 18 10.46 1.75 -7.73
N ASN A 19 11.10 2.76 -7.14
CA ASN A 19 10.46 3.60 -6.13
C ASN A 19 9.45 4.58 -6.76
N GLY A 20 9.71 5.09 -7.96
CA GLY A 20 8.76 5.91 -8.70
C GLY A 20 7.48 5.12 -9.05
N TYR A 21 7.62 3.87 -9.47
CA TYR A 21 6.48 2.99 -9.74
C TYR A 21 5.67 2.68 -8.48
N LYS A 22 6.34 2.37 -7.35
CA LYS A 22 5.67 2.17 -6.05
C LYS A 22 4.90 3.42 -5.61
N TRP A 23 5.50 4.60 -5.73
CA TRP A 23 4.84 5.87 -5.43
C TRP A 23 3.59 6.06 -6.30
N TYR A 24 3.69 5.83 -7.61
CA TYR A 24 2.57 5.94 -8.53
C TYR A 24 1.41 5.01 -8.16
N LEU A 25 1.70 3.74 -7.84
CA LEU A 25 0.68 2.78 -7.40
C LEU A 25 -0.01 3.24 -6.11
N CYS A 26 0.77 3.64 -5.10
CA CYS A 26 0.21 4.12 -3.84
C CYS A 26 -0.65 5.38 -4.07
N LYS A 27 -0.19 6.31 -4.91
CA LYS A 27 -0.92 7.54 -5.22
C LYS A 27 -2.20 7.28 -6.01
N LYS A 28 -2.19 6.33 -6.95
CA LYS A 28 -3.38 5.88 -7.67
C LYS A 28 -4.42 5.29 -6.70
N GLN A 29 -3.97 4.48 -5.74
CA GLN A 29 -4.84 3.92 -4.70
C GLN A 29 -5.38 5.01 -3.77
N LEU A 30 -4.55 5.96 -3.34
CA LEU A 30 -4.96 7.10 -2.53
C LEU A 30 -5.97 8.03 -3.24
N ASN A 31 -5.82 8.23 -4.55
CA ASN A 31 -6.80 8.97 -5.33
C ASN A 31 -8.14 8.22 -5.39
N GLY A 32 -8.13 6.89 -5.54
CA GLY A 32 -9.34 6.07 -5.43
C GLY A 32 -9.96 6.08 -4.03
N LEU A 33 -9.17 6.31 -2.99
CA LEU A 33 -9.65 6.49 -1.61
C LEU A 33 -10.32 7.84 -1.38
N SER A 34 -9.90 8.89 -2.09
CA SER A 34 -10.47 10.23 -1.94
C SER A 34 -11.95 10.31 -2.33
N SER A 35 -12.45 9.36 -3.13
CA SER A 35 -13.87 9.21 -3.45
C SER A 35 -14.67 8.53 -2.34
N TYR A 36 -14.04 7.90 -1.35
CA TYR A 36 -14.74 7.19 -0.27
C TYR A 36 -15.11 8.18 0.84
N LYS A 37 -16.35 8.67 0.78
CA LYS A 37 -16.90 9.62 1.75
C LYS A 37 -17.65 8.94 2.89
N GLY A 38 -18.17 7.74 2.65
CA GLY A 38 -18.87 6.94 3.65
C GLY A 38 -17.93 6.48 4.76
N ARG A 39 -18.38 6.56 6.01
CA ARG A 39 -17.63 6.10 7.19
C ARG A 39 -18.50 5.17 8.02
N VAL A 40 -18.00 3.97 8.30
CA VAL A 40 -18.72 2.99 9.11
C VAL A 40 -17.76 2.27 10.05
N THR A 41 -18.25 1.91 11.23
CA THR A 41 -17.48 1.03 12.12
C THR A 41 -17.79 -0.42 11.77
N ALA A 42 -16.77 -1.17 11.41
CA ALA A 42 -16.87 -2.59 11.12
C ALA A 42 -16.23 -3.43 12.23
N LYS A 43 -16.77 -4.64 12.40
CA LYS A 43 -16.22 -5.66 13.28
C LYS A 43 -15.50 -6.70 12.44
N ILE A 44 -14.30 -7.10 12.84
CA ILE A 44 -13.60 -8.23 12.23
C ILE A 44 -14.17 -9.53 12.79
N THR A 45 -14.76 -10.37 11.95
CA THR A 45 -15.43 -11.61 12.39
C THR A 45 -14.71 -12.87 11.98
N ALA A 46 -13.84 -12.81 10.98
CA ALA A 46 -12.98 -13.93 10.59
C ALA A 46 -11.64 -13.42 10.09
N LEU A 47 -10.63 -14.30 10.12
CA LEU A 47 -9.32 -14.10 9.54
C LEU A 47 -9.00 -15.34 8.72
N ARG A 48 -8.65 -15.14 7.45
CA ARG A 48 -8.11 -16.19 6.60
C ARG A 48 -6.63 -15.97 6.41
N GLU A 49 -5.80 -16.94 6.75
CA GLU A 49 -4.39 -16.91 6.40
C GLU A 49 -4.19 -17.48 4.99
N GLY A 50 -3.34 -16.84 4.21
CA GLY A 50 -2.95 -17.26 2.88
C GLY A 50 -1.45 -17.05 2.69
N LEU A 51 -0.79 -18.01 2.07
CA LEU A 51 0.61 -17.86 1.66
C LEU A 51 0.65 -17.17 0.31
N VAL A 52 1.39 -16.06 0.23
CA VAL A 52 1.62 -15.35 -1.03
C VAL A 52 3.11 -15.41 -1.35
N LEU A 53 3.43 -15.92 -2.54
CA LEU A 53 4.78 -15.93 -3.07
C LEU A 53 5.11 -14.54 -3.63
N MET A 54 5.93 -13.79 -2.88
CA MET A 54 6.46 -12.50 -3.29
C MET A 54 7.96 -12.64 -3.56
N HIS A 55 8.36 -12.48 -4.82
CA HIS A 55 9.77 -12.40 -5.25
C HIS A 55 10.69 -13.44 -4.59
N TRP A 56 10.28 -14.71 -4.55
CA TRP A 56 11.03 -15.86 -3.99
C TRP A 56 10.96 -16.09 -2.47
N LYS A 57 10.11 -15.35 -1.75
CA LYS A 57 9.82 -15.59 -0.33
C LYS A 57 8.33 -15.85 -0.13
N GLU A 58 8.01 -16.91 0.60
CA GLU A 58 6.65 -17.12 1.11
C GLU A 58 6.39 -16.12 2.24
N GLU A 59 5.41 -15.24 2.03
CA GLU A 59 4.91 -14.37 3.09
C GLU A 59 3.50 -14.81 3.48
N SER A 60 3.32 -15.07 4.78
CA SER A 60 2.00 -15.28 5.37
C SER A 60 1.24 -13.95 5.35
N LYS A 61 0.14 -13.92 4.61
CA LYS A 61 -0.82 -12.82 4.62
C LYS A 61 -2.11 -13.23 5.32
N CYS A 62 -2.73 -12.35 6.10
CA CYS A 62 -4.09 -12.53 6.56
C CYS A 62 -5.06 -11.68 5.74
N TYR A 63 -6.26 -12.20 5.55
CA TYR A 63 -7.39 -11.58 4.90
C TYR A 63 -8.53 -11.52 5.92
N PRO A 64 -8.73 -10.38 6.61
CA PRO A 64 -9.81 -10.20 7.56
C PRO A 64 -11.16 -10.06 6.85
N THR A 65 -12.19 -10.67 7.43
CA THR A 65 -13.59 -10.46 7.06
C THR A 65 -14.19 -9.39 7.94
N PHE A 66 -14.66 -8.32 7.31
CA PHE A 66 -15.31 -7.20 7.96
C PHE A 66 -16.82 -7.36 7.87
N GLU A 67 -17.49 -7.12 9.00
CA GLU A 67 -18.93 -7.12 9.12
C GLU A 67 -19.39 -5.75 9.64
N TYR A 68 -20.27 -5.09 8.91
CA TYR A 68 -20.74 -3.72 9.20
C TYR A 68 -22.17 -3.52 8.73
N MET A 69 -22.81 -2.46 9.24
CA MET A 69 -24.15 -2.06 8.80
C MET A 69 -24.12 -0.63 8.26
N ILE A 70 -24.77 -0.42 7.12
CA ILE A 70 -25.04 0.91 6.57
C ILE A 70 -26.55 1.11 6.58
N GLY A 71 -27.02 2.00 7.45
CA GLY A 71 -28.45 2.07 7.79
C GLY A 71 -28.92 0.72 8.36
N ASP A 72 -29.95 0.14 7.76
CA ASP A 72 -30.50 -1.17 8.13
C ASP A 72 -29.96 -2.33 7.27
N THR A 73 -28.97 -2.08 6.40
CA THR A 73 -28.44 -3.10 5.49
C THR A 73 -27.15 -3.71 6.06
N PRO A 74 -27.10 -5.02 6.36
CA PRO A 74 -25.89 -5.69 6.80
C PRO A 74 -24.98 -6.03 5.62
N PHE A 75 -23.69 -5.78 5.78
CA PHE A 75 -22.64 -6.13 4.84
C PHE A 75 -21.60 -7.02 5.52
N LYS A 76 -21.11 -8.01 4.78
CA LYS A 76 -20.06 -8.92 5.22
C LYS A 76 -19.13 -9.21 4.05
N GLN A 77 -17.87 -8.81 4.18
CA GLN A 77 -16.93 -8.90 3.07
C GLN A 77 -15.50 -9.15 3.55
N GLU A 78 -14.82 -10.07 2.87
CA GLU A 78 -13.40 -10.32 3.06
C GLU A 78 -12.59 -9.17 2.43
N SER A 79 -11.53 -8.75 3.11
CA SER A 79 -10.59 -7.82 2.52
C SER A 79 -9.98 -8.44 1.27
N SER A 80 -10.07 -7.74 0.14
CA SER A 80 -9.28 -8.09 -1.04
C SER A 80 -7.78 -7.88 -0.83
N TRP A 81 -7.40 -7.22 0.26
CA TRP A 81 -6.04 -6.87 0.60
C TRP A 81 -5.51 -7.86 1.64
N GLY A 82 -4.42 -8.55 1.28
CA GLY A 82 -3.70 -9.39 2.23
C GLY A 82 -2.77 -8.54 3.09
N TYR A 83 -2.98 -8.58 4.39
CA TYR A 83 -2.14 -7.92 5.40
C TYR A 83 -1.03 -8.85 5.83
N THR A 84 0.16 -8.34 6.13
CA THR A 84 1.21 -9.19 6.75
C THR A 84 0.73 -9.72 8.10
N SER A 85 1.16 -10.93 8.49
CA SER A 85 0.77 -11.59 9.76
C SER A 85 0.93 -10.69 11.00
N SER A 86 1.98 -9.86 11.04
CA SER A 86 2.22 -8.89 12.12
C SER A 86 1.18 -7.78 12.22
N SER A 87 0.46 -7.51 11.12
CA SER A 87 -0.56 -6.48 10.98
C SER A 87 -1.97 -7.01 11.22
N CYS A 88 -2.12 -8.33 11.44
CA CYS A 88 -3.42 -8.97 11.56
C CYS A 88 -4.10 -8.48 12.84
N MET A 89 -5.04 -7.57 12.63
CA MET A 89 -5.87 -7.02 13.67
C MET A 89 -6.64 -8.16 14.35
N PHE A 90 -6.53 -8.23 15.66
CA PHE A 90 -7.25 -9.20 16.49
C PHE A 90 -8.74 -9.29 16.11
N ILE A 91 -9.27 -10.51 16.08
CA ILE A 91 -10.70 -10.80 15.92
C ILE A 91 -11.49 -10.02 16.99
N ASP A 92 -12.71 -9.59 16.66
CA ASP A 92 -13.57 -8.73 17.49
C ASP A 92 -13.12 -7.27 17.66
N LYS A 93 -12.00 -6.86 17.06
CA LYS A 93 -11.63 -5.45 17.02
C LYS A 93 -12.60 -4.67 16.14
N LYS A 94 -13.04 -3.51 16.65
CA LYS A 94 -13.78 -2.52 15.87
C LYS A 94 -12.79 -1.65 15.09
N VAL A 95 -13.02 -1.52 13.80
CA VAL A 95 -12.21 -0.71 12.89
C VAL A 95 -13.09 0.28 12.14
N LEU A 96 -12.53 1.44 11.82
CA LEU A 96 -13.21 2.40 10.95
C LEU A 96 -12.93 2.04 9.50
N LEU A 97 -13.98 1.82 8.72
CA LEU A 97 -13.91 1.64 7.27
C LEU A 97 -14.36 2.92 6.58
N HIS A 98 -13.64 3.29 5.52
CA HIS A 98 -14.08 4.24 4.53
C HIS A 98 -14.66 3.47 3.34
N TYR A 99 -15.87 3.81 2.91
CA TYR A 99 -16.55 3.13 1.80
C TYR A 99 -17.09 4.11 0.76
N ASP A 100 -17.30 3.59 -0.45
CA ASP A 100 -17.92 4.32 -1.56
C ASP A 100 -19.45 4.36 -1.36
N GLU A 101 -20.03 5.56 -1.29
CA GLU A 101 -21.48 5.73 -1.07
C GLU A 101 -22.31 5.19 -2.23
N GLU A 102 -21.78 5.20 -3.46
CA GLU A 102 -22.46 4.64 -4.64
C GLU A 102 -22.31 3.11 -4.70
N LYS A 103 -21.23 2.57 -4.12
CA LYS A 103 -20.85 1.15 -4.15
C LYS A 103 -20.35 0.67 -2.79
N PRO A 104 -21.25 0.37 -1.84
CA PRO A 104 -20.90 0.06 -0.45
C PRO A 104 -20.03 -1.19 -0.26
N ASP A 105 -19.93 -2.03 -1.31
CA ASP A 105 -19.03 -3.18 -1.44
C ASP A 105 -17.56 -2.79 -1.65
N ARG A 106 -17.28 -1.52 -1.91
CA ARG A 106 -15.92 -0.98 -2.01
C ARG A 106 -15.60 -0.25 -0.72
N PHE A 107 -14.71 -0.84 0.07
CA PHE A 107 -14.27 -0.27 1.33
C PHE A 107 -12.75 -0.41 1.52
N VAL A 108 -12.20 0.47 2.35
CA VAL A 108 -10.82 0.39 2.84
C VAL A 108 -10.78 0.79 4.32
N PRO A 109 -10.08 0.02 5.18
CA PRO A 109 -9.81 0.43 6.55
C PRO A 109 -9.04 1.75 6.64
N ALA A 110 -9.46 2.64 7.55
CA ALA A 110 -8.81 3.94 7.74
C ALA A 110 -7.32 3.84 8.15
N GLN A 111 -6.93 2.72 8.78
CA GLN A 111 -5.52 2.46 9.12
C GLN A 111 -4.68 2.20 7.86
N ASP A 112 -5.28 1.57 6.85
CA ASP A 112 -4.61 1.26 5.58
C ASP A 112 -4.39 2.52 4.77
N GLU A 113 -5.33 3.47 4.80
CA GLU A 113 -5.15 4.79 4.19
C GLU A 113 -3.92 5.50 4.78
N ARG A 114 -3.71 5.40 6.11
CA ARG A 114 -2.52 5.99 6.76
C ARG A 114 -1.23 5.27 6.37
N MET A 115 -1.26 3.94 6.29
CA MET A 115 -0.11 3.15 5.86
C MET A 115 0.24 3.45 4.40
N LEU A 116 -0.75 3.49 3.51
CA LEU A 116 -0.60 3.88 2.10
C LEU A 116 -0.01 5.29 1.94
N LYS A 117 -0.47 6.27 2.74
CA LYS A 117 0.12 7.62 2.74
C LYS A 117 1.58 7.62 3.18
N LYS A 118 1.92 6.81 4.18
CA LYS A 118 3.29 6.67 4.68
C LYS A 118 4.19 5.98 3.66
N ASP A 119 3.72 4.91 3.03
CA ASP A 119 4.49 4.19 2.02
C ASP A 119 4.68 5.06 0.76
N ALA A 120 3.65 5.81 0.36
CA ALA A 120 3.77 6.79 -0.71
C ALA A 120 4.84 7.84 -0.37
N SER A 121 4.80 8.45 0.81
CA SER A 121 5.76 9.51 1.18
C SER A 121 7.19 8.99 1.28
N VAL A 122 7.40 7.79 1.83
CA VAL A 122 8.72 7.15 1.87
C VAL A 122 9.23 6.89 0.46
N SER A 123 8.39 6.36 -0.42
CA SER A 123 8.76 6.09 -1.81
C SER A 123 9.09 7.37 -2.59
N GLU A 124 8.38 8.46 -2.31
CA GLU A 124 8.65 9.79 -2.87
C GLU A 124 10.02 10.32 -2.44
N ILE A 125 10.30 10.30 -1.13
CA ILE A 125 11.58 10.75 -0.57
C ILE A 125 12.74 9.98 -1.19
N TRP A 126 12.67 8.66 -1.24
CA TRP A 126 13.72 7.84 -1.84
C TRP A 126 13.91 8.15 -3.33
N THR A 127 12.82 8.32 -4.07
CA THR A 127 12.91 8.69 -5.50
C THR A 127 13.65 10.02 -5.68
N ILE A 128 13.34 11.04 -4.86
CA ILE A 128 14.03 12.34 -4.90
C ILE A 128 15.51 12.20 -4.55
N VAL A 129 15.84 11.45 -3.48
CA VAL A 129 17.23 11.21 -3.07
C VAL A 129 18.03 10.57 -4.21
N PHE A 130 17.48 9.53 -4.86
CA PHE A 130 18.17 8.89 -5.97
C PHE A 130 18.29 9.78 -7.22
N ILE A 131 17.31 10.65 -7.50
CA ILE A 131 17.42 11.65 -8.58
C ILE A 131 18.56 12.64 -8.28
N ILE A 132 18.66 13.15 -7.06
CA ILE A 132 19.75 14.07 -6.67
C ILE A 132 21.11 13.39 -6.80
N LEU A 133 21.23 12.15 -6.30
CA LEU A 133 22.45 11.35 -6.43
C LEU A 133 22.81 11.10 -7.90
N PHE A 134 21.83 10.78 -8.74
CA PHE A 134 22.02 10.57 -10.17
C PHE A 134 22.57 11.82 -10.87
N VAL A 135 21.96 12.98 -10.63
CA VAL A 135 22.42 14.28 -11.17
C VAL A 135 23.84 14.59 -10.69
N GLY A 136 24.13 14.39 -9.40
CA GLY A 136 25.47 14.61 -8.84
C GLY A 136 26.53 13.71 -9.49
N THR A 137 26.26 12.41 -9.65
CA THR A 137 27.18 11.49 -10.34
C THR A 137 27.34 11.83 -11.82
N TRP A 138 26.29 12.31 -12.49
CA TRP A 138 26.35 12.70 -13.88
C TRP A 138 27.24 13.94 -14.08
N ILE A 139 27.09 14.97 -13.23
CA ILE A 139 27.94 16.18 -13.26
C ILE A 139 29.42 15.86 -13.03
N ILE A 140 29.73 14.90 -12.14
CA ILE A 140 31.12 14.51 -11.84
C ILE A 140 31.74 13.69 -12.99
N CYS A 141 30.92 12.97 -13.77
CA CYS A 141 31.38 12.07 -14.83
C CYS A 141 31.46 12.72 -16.22
N VAL A 142 30.79 13.86 -16.43
CA VAL A 142 30.85 14.69 -17.65
C VAL A 142 32.01 15.67 -17.54
#